data_AF-A0A957I3V5-F1
#
_entry.id   AF-A0A957I3V5-F1
#
_cell.length_a   1.000
_cell.length_b   1.000
_cell.length_c   1.000
_cell.angle_alpha   90.00
_cell.angle_beta   90.00
_cell.angle_gamma   90.00
#
_symmetry.space_group_name_H-M   'P 1'
#
loop_
_entity.id
_entity.type
_entity.pdbx_description
1 polymer ?
#
loop_
_entity_poly.entity_id
_entity_poly.type
_entity_poly.pdbx_seq_one_letter_code
_entity_poly.pdbx_strand_id
1 'polypeptide(L)'
;LHLMMQMDSPAARMVAVLHDVVEDTEVTLADLQAAGFPAEVLEAVSLLTHDREQVPYEAYVAGIKPHPLARKVKLADLQHNMDIRRLPHLEPKDLERLQKYHRAWLTLTE
;
A
#
# COMPACT_ATOMS: atom_id res chain seq x y z
N LEU A 1 -7.15 8.26 6.31
CA LEU A 1 -6.54 8.95 7.49
C LEU A 1 -5.97 7.99 8.54
N HIS A 2 -6.58 6.84 8.83
CA HIS A 2 -6.08 5.91 9.86
C HIS A 2 -4.62 5.46 9.60
N LEU A 3 -4.28 5.09 8.36
CA LEU A 3 -2.93 4.68 7.97
C LEU A 3 -1.90 5.81 8.18
N MET A 4 -2.24 7.02 7.75
CA MET A 4 -1.42 8.22 7.95
C MET A 4 -1.07 8.45 9.43
N MET A 5 -2.03 8.23 10.34
CA MET A 5 -1.81 8.45 11.78
C MET A 5 -0.82 7.44 12.40
N GLN A 6 -0.58 6.31 11.75
CA GLN A 6 0.42 5.32 12.17
C GLN A 6 1.84 5.66 11.69
N MET A 7 1.99 6.71 10.87
CA MET A 7 3.28 7.11 10.29
C MET A 7 3.97 8.18 11.14
N ASP A 8 5.26 7.98 11.35
CA ASP A 8 6.13 8.81 12.21
C ASP A 8 6.86 9.94 11.45
N SER A 9 6.93 9.87 10.12
CA SER A 9 7.55 10.91 9.29
C SER A 9 6.55 11.60 8.37
N PRO A 10 6.77 12.88 8.01
CA PRO A 10 5.95 13.57 7.02
C PRO A 10 5.89 12.83 5.67
N ALA A 11 7.02 12.30 5.20
CA ALA A 11 7.07 11.53 3.96
C ALA A 11 6.20 10.27 4.03
N ALA A 12 6.29 9.51 5.12
CA ALA A 12 5.47 8.31 5.30
C ALA A 12 3.97 8.63 5.40
N ARG A 13 3.61 9.76 6.03
CA ARG A 13 2.24 10.27 6.05
C ARG A 13 1.73 10.61 4.65
N MET A 14 2.54 11.30 3.85
CA MET A 14 2.17 11.63 2.46
C MET A 14 1.94 10.36 1.65
N VAL A 15 2.87 9.41 1.68
CA VAL A 15 2.73 8.14 0.96
C VAL A 15 1.49 7.37 1.42
N ALA A 16 1.24 7.29 2.73
CA ALA A 16 0.06 6.64 3.29
C ALA A 16 -1.27 7.29 2.86
N VAL A 17 -1.29 8.58 2.54
CA VAL A 17 -2.48 9.24 1.97
C VAL A 17 -2.57 9.00 0.47
N LEU A 18 -1.44 9.06 -0.23
CA LEU A 18 -1.40 9.06 -1.70
C LEU A 18 -1.49 7.67 -2.33
N HIS A 19 -1.16 6.60 -1.61
CA HIS A 19 -1.15 5.25 -2.20
C HIS A 19 -2.51 4.84 -2.77
N ASP A 20 -3.60 5.07 -2.03
CA ASP A 20 -4.97 4.82 -2.51
C ASP A 20 -5.39 5.83 -3.59
N VAL A 21 -4.90 7.08 -3.52
CA VAL A 21 -5.28 8.12 -4.49
C VAL A 21 -4.83 7.74 -5.89
N VAL A 22 -3.59 7.27 -6.06
CA VAL A 22 -3.08 6.86 -7.37
C VAL A 22 -3.67 5.52 -7.81
N GLU A 23 -4.00 4.62 -6.88
CA GLU A 23 -4.57 3.31 -7.22
C GLU A 23 -6.08 3.38 -7.57
N ASP A 24 -6.85 4.26 -6.94
CA ASP A 24 -8.31 4.27 -7.02
C ASP A 24 -8.91 5.50 -7.75
N THR A 25 -8.09 6.44 -8.21
CA THR A 25 -8.57 7.66 -8.90
C THR A 25 -7.83 7.92 -10.22
N GLU A 26 -8.27 8.94 -10.96
CA GLU A 26 -7.61 9.37 -12.21
C GLU A 26 -6.29 10.14 -11.97
N VAL A 27 -5.93 10.42 -10.71
CA VAL A 27 -4.69 11.13 -10.37
C VAL A 27 -3.48 10.28 -10.70
N THR A 28 -2.57 10.84 -11.50
CA THR A 28 -1.34 10.17 -11.91
C THR A 28 -0.12 10.60 -11.09
N LEU A 29 0.96 9.83 -11.15
CA LEU A 29 2.26 10.24 -10.60
C LEU A 29 2.77 11.55 -11.20
N ALA A 30 2.44 11.83 -12.47
CA ALA A 30 2.81 13.07 -13.14
C ALA A 30 2.07 14.29 -12.56
N ASP A 31 0.79 14.11 -12.20
CA ASP A 31 0.01 15.16 -11.52
C ASP A 31 0.59 15.48 -10.14
N LEU A 32 0.97 14.44 -9.38
CA LEU A 32 1.64 14.62 -8.09
C LEU A 32 3.01 15.28 -8.25
N GLN A 33 3.76 14.92 -9.29
CA GLN A 33 5.03 15.59 -9.59
C GLN A 33 4.82 17.07 -9.92
N ALA A 34 3.83 17.40 -10.74
CA ALA A 34 3.48 18.78 -11.09
C ALA A 34 2.99 19.60 -9.88
N ALA A 35 2.32 18.94 -8.93
CA ALA A 35 1.91 19.53 -7.65
C ALA A 35 3.07 19.75 -6.66
N GLY A 36 4.29 19.31 -6.99
CA GLY A 36 5.50 19.56 -6.19
C GLY A 36 5.74 18.55 -5.07
N PHE A 37 5.16 17.34 -5.14
CA PHE A 37 5.45 16.30 -4.16
C PHE A 37 6.93 15.84 -4.26
N PRO A 38 7.59 15.54 -3.11
CA PRO A 38 9.00 15.12 -3.11
C PRO A 38 9.23 13.83 -3.90
N ALA A 39 10.39 13.73 -4.57
CA ALA A 39 10.77 12.55 -5.35
C ALA A 39 10.72 11.23 -4.54
N GLU A 40 11.15 11.27 -3.28
CA GLU A 40 11.10 10.10 -2.38
C GLU A 40 9.66 9.61 -2.11
N VAL A 41 8.68 10.52 -2.11
CA VAL A 41 7.26 10.19 -1.94
C VAL A 41 6.72 9.59 -3.24
N LEU A 42 7.05 10.20 -4.38
CA LEU A 42 6.63 9.72 -5.69
C LEU A 42 7.17 8.32 -6.00
N GLU A 43 8.43 8.05 -5.68
CA GLU A 43 9.06 6.73 -5.82
C GLU A 43 8.32 5.68 -4.98
N ALA A 44 8.03 6.00 -3.72
CA ALA A 44 7.30 5.09 -2.84
C ALA A 44 5.85 4.85 -3.30
N VAL A 45 5.13 5.89 -3.74
CA VAL A 45 3.75 5.77 -4.25
C VAL A 45 3.72 4.95 -5.55
N SER A 46 4.70 5.15 -6.43
CA SER A 46 4.87 4.35 -7.64
C SER A 46 4.97 2.85 -7.31
N LEU A 47 5.83 2.48 -6.37
CA LEU A 47 5.99 1.09 -5.93
C LEU A 47 4.74 0.52 -5.26
N LEU A 48 3.89 1.37 -4.67
CA LEU A 48 2.64 0.95 -4.04
C LEU A 48 1.49 0.83 -5.04
N THR A 49 1.64 1.32 -6.28
CA THR A 49 0.62 1.23 -7.31
C THR A 49 0.79 -0.07 -8.08
N HIS A 50 -0.17 -1.00 -7.96
CA HIS A 50 -0.07 -2.32 -8.59
C HIS A 50 -0.56 -2.28 -10.05
N ASP A 51 0.36 -2.48 -11.01
CA ASP A 51 -0.01 -2.81 -12.39
C ASP A 51 -0.53 -4.25 -12.48
N ARG A 52 -1.85 -4.39 -12.42
CA ARG A 52 -2.56 -5.67 -12.41
C ARG A 52 -2.54 -6.39 -13.76
N GLU A 53 -2.23 -5.69 -14.84
CA GLU A 53 -2.19 -6.26 -16.19
C GLU A 53 -0.85 -6.94 -16.47
N GLN A 54 0.24 -6.35 -15.98
CA GLN A 54 1.60 -6.79 -16.31
C GLN A 54 2.29 -7.56 -15.18
N VAL A 55 1.97 -7.27 -13.93
CA VAL A 55 2.74 -7.76 -12.78
C VAL A 55 1.87 -8.68 -11.92
N PRO A 56 2.25 -9.96 -11.72
CA PRO A 56 1.60 -10.81 -10.72
C PRO A 56 1.71 -10.21 -9.32
N TYR A 57 0.66 -10.38 -8.51
CA TYR A 57 0.58 -9.74 -7.20
C TYR A 57 1.77 -10.09 -6.29
N GLU A 58 2.23 -11.34 -6.30
CA GLU A 58 3.38 -11.79 -5.51
C GLU A 58 4.68 -11.09 -5.94
N ALA A 59 4.88 -10.90 -7.25
CA ALA A 59 6.04 -10.19 -7.78
C ALA A 59 5.99 -8.70 -7.42
N TYR A 60 4.80 -8.08 -7.48
CA TYR A 60 4.58 -6.71 -7.02
C TYR A 60 4.94 -6.55 -5.53
N VAL A 61 4.44 -7.42 -4.65
CA VAL A 61 4.76 -7.36 -3.21
C VAL A 61 6.26 -7.57 -2.97
N ALA A 62 6.90 -8.51 -3.66
CA ALA A 62 8.34 -8.72 -3.55
C ALA A 62 9.15 -7.49 -3.99
N GLY A 63 8.69 -6.77 -5.02
CA GLY A 63 9.30 -5.52 -5.49
C GLY A 63 9.24 -4.38 -4.48
N ILE A 64 8.26 -4.36 -3.57
CA ILE A 64 8.15 -3.36 -2.51
C ILE A 64 9.16 -3.59 -1.39
N LYS A 65 9.50 -4.85 -1.09
CA LYS A 65 10.36 -5.26 0.04
C LYS A 65 11.67 -4.47 0.20
N PRO A 66 12.47 -4.18 -0.85
CA PRO A 66 13.72 -3.44 -0.68
C PRO A 66 13.52 -1.95 -0.36
N HIS A 67 12.36 -1.37 -0.63
CA HIS A 67 12.13 0.07 -0.46
C HIS A 67 11.52 0.38 0.92
N PRO A 68 12.24 1.03 1.85
CA PRO A 68 11.84 1.12 3.25
C PRO A 68 10.55 1.90 3.47
N LEU A 69 10.33 3.00 2.73
CA LEU A 69 9.14 3.83 2.86
C LEU A 69 7.88 3.11 2.37
N ALA A 70 7.89 2.62 1.12
CA ALA A 70 6.83 1.81 0.55
C ALA A 70 6.53 0.56 1.40
N ARG A 71 7.58 -0.18 1.83
CA ARG A 71 7.40 -1.35 2.70
C ARG A 71 6.69 -1.01 4.00
N LYS A 72 7.07 0.08 4.67
CA LYS A 72 6.43 0.51 5.92
C LYS A 72 4.95 0.81 5.73
N VAL A 73 4.60 1.54 4.67
CA VAL A 73 3.22 1.87 4.37
C VAL A 73 2.44 0.60 3.99
N LYS A 74 3.00 -0.28 3.17
CA LYS A 74 2.32 -1.52 2.76
C LYS A 74 2.07 -2.48 3.92
N LEU A 75 3.02 -2.59 4.86
CA LEU A 75 2.83 -3.40 6.07
C LEU A 75 1.67 -2.88 6.91
N ALA A 76 1.60 -1.57 7.12
CA ALA A 76 0.53 -0.95 7.90
C ALA A 76 -0.83 -1.06 7.18
N ASP A 77 -0.86 -0.92 5.85
CA ASP A 77 -2.05 -1.15 5.01
C ASP A 77 -2.55 -2.60 5.15
N LEU A 78 -1.67 -3.59 4.97
CA LEU A 78 -2.00 -5.01 5.13
C LEU A 78 -2.52 -5.32 6.55
N GLN A 79 -1.88 -4.79 7.58
CA GLN A 79 -2.34 -4.97 8.97
C GLN A 79 -3.73 -4.37 9.20
N HIS A 80 -4.00 -3.19 8.63
CA HIS A 80 -5.32 -2.57 8.70
C HIS A 80 -6.38 -3.38 7.95
N ASN A 81 -6.03 -3.92 6.78
CA ASN A 81 -6.92 -4.73 5.94
C ASN A 81 -7.15 -6.14 6.49
N MET A 82 -6.25 -6.64 7.35
CA MET A 82 -6.42 -7.90 8.06
C MET A 82 -7.20 -7.79 9.37
N ASP A 83 -7.63 -6.59 9.78
CA ASP A 83 -8.40 -6.42 11.01
C ASP A 83 -9.87 -6.87 10.83
N ILE A 84 -10.13 -8.14 11.14
CA ILE A 84 -11.46 -8.75 11.06
C ILE A 84 -12.53 -8.06 11.92
N ARG A 85 -12.13 -7.30 12.94
CA ARG A 85 -13.07 -6.57 13.82
C ARG A 85 -13.79 -5.45 13.08
N ARG A 86 -13.30 -5.06 11.90
CA ARG A 86 -13.93 -4.08 11.01
C ARG A 86 -15.08 -4.66 10.20
N LEU A 87 -15.21 -5.99 10.13
CA LEU A 87 -16.22 -6.66 9.33
C LEU A 87 -17.48 -6.94 10.17
N PRO A 88 -18.67 -6.46 9.77
CA PRO A 88 -19.91 -6.77 10.48
C PRO A 88 -20.30 -8.25 10.34
N HIS A 89 -19.95 -8.86 9.22
CA HIS A 89 -20.13 -10.28 8.92
C HIS A 89 -18.89 -10.79 8.20
N LEU A 90 -18.52 -12.04 8.49
CA LEU A 90 -17.37 -12.70 7.86
C LEU A 90 -17.87 -13.63 6.75
N GLU A 91 -17.51 -13.33 5.50
CA GLU A 91 -17.86 -14.14 4.34
C GLU A 91 -16.66 -14.94 3.81
N PRO A 92 -16.87 -16.02 3.03
CA PRO A 92 -15.78 -16.81 2.45
C PRO A 92 -14.77 -15.97 1.63
N LYS A 93 -15.25 -14.97 0.89
CA LYS A 93 -14.39 -14.06 0.11
C LYS A 93 -13.43 -13.24 0.98
N ASP A 94 -13.82 -12.94 2.22
CA ASP A 94 -12.97 -12.20 3.15
C ASP A 94 -11.85 -13.11 3.66
N LEU A 95 -12.13 -14.39 3.91
CA LEU A 95 -11.10 -15.38 4.25
C LEU A 95 -10.07 -15.55 3.14
N GLU A 96 -10.50 -15.58 1.88
CA GLU A 96 -9.60 -15.64 0.72
C GLU A 96 -8.70 -14.39 0.64
N ARG A 97 -9.27 -13.20 0.86
CA ARG A 97 -8.52 -11.94 0.92
C ARG A 97 -7.53 -11.92 2.09
N LEU A 98 -7.94 -12.39 3.27
CA LEU A 98 -7.08 -12.49 4.45
C LEU A 98 -5.89 -13.42 4.21
N GLN A 99 -6.11 -14.58 3.57
CA GLN A 99 -5.01 -15.48 3.19
C GLN A 99 -4.04 -14.79 2.21
N LYS A 100 -4.56 -14.06 1.22
CA LYS A 100 -3.74 -13.28 0.28
C LYS A 100 -2.92 -12.21 1.00
N TYR A 101 -3.53 -11.42 1.87
CA TYR A 101 -2.85 -10.36 2.63
C TYR A 101 -1.84 -10.91 3.62
N HIS A 102 -2.13 -12.04 4.27
CA HIS A 102 -1.20 -12.69 5.18
C HIS A 102 0.08 -13.15 4.45
N ARG A 103 -0.04 -13.75 3.26
CA ARG A 103 1.13 -14.12 2.45
C ARG A 103 1.97 -12.91 2.04
N ALA A 104 1.31 -11.82 1.64
CA ALA A 104 1.99 -10.57 1.32
C ALA A 104 2.73 -10.00 2.53
N TRP A 105 2.09 -10.03 3.71
CA TRP A 105 2.68 -9.56 4.95
C TRP A 105 3.94 -10.36 5.31
N LEU A 106 3.88 -11.70 5.25
CA LEU A 106 5.04 -12.57 5.47
C LEU A 106 6.21 -12.23 4.54
N THR A 107 5.92 -12.03 3.25
CA THR A 107 6.94 -11.67 2.25
C THR A 107 7.68 -10.38 2.61
N LEU A 108 6.98 -9.41 3.21
CA LEU A 108 7.54 -8.11 3.60
C LEU A 108 8.22 -8.12 4.99
N THR A 109 7.96 -9.09 5.84
CA THR A 109 8.53 -9.18 7.19
C THR A 109 9.71 -10.15 7.32
N GLU A 110 9.75 -11.20 6.50
CA GLU A 110 10.89 -12.11 6.37
C GLU A 110 12.07 -11.42 5.68
#